data_AF-A0A3M2TDX9-F1
#
_entry.id   AF-A0A3M2TDX9-F1
#
_cell.length_a   1.000
_cell.length_b   1.000
_cell.length_c   1.000
_cell.angle_alpha   90.00
_cell.angle_beta   90.00
_cell.angle_gamma   90.00
#
_symmetry.space_group_name_H-M   'P 1'
#
loop_
_entity.id
_entity.type
_entity.pdbx_description
1 polymer ?
#
loop_
_entity_poly.entity_id
_entity_poly.type
_entity_poly.pdbx_seq_one_letter_code
_entity_poly.pdbx_strand_id
1 'polypeptide(L)'
;MDSSEKCGFDATDDCGEVDSLDKLLWWQQANIYQVLVQSFQDTDGDGKGDILGVVERLDYFVALGIDVVWVSPIYESPMADMGYDISDYRKVNPVYGTMEDVDLLIRETHRRGLKIILDIALNHTAWDVSMDSIRQ
;
A
#
# COMPACT_ATOMS: atom_id res chain seq x y z
N MET A 1 41.87 -6.37 29.35
CA MET A 1 42.49 -7.60 29.89
C MET A 1 41.40 -8.62 30.01
N ASP A 2 41.66 -9.77 29.41
CA ASP A 2 40.83 -10.96 29.19
C ASP A 2 40.24 -11.55 30.49
N SER A 3 39.03 -12.11 30.38
CA SER A 3 38.76 -13.47 30.86
C SER A 3 37.40 -13.94 30.34
N SER A 4 37.45 -14.64 29.22
CA SER A 4 36.50 -15.67 28.79
C SER A 4 35.81 -16.44 29.94
N GLU A 5 34.48 -16.46 29.95
CA GLU A 5 33.71 -17.52 30.61
C GLU A 5 33.04 -18.36 29.53
N LYS A 6 33.46 -19.62 29.51
CA LYS A 6 33.07 -20.66 28.56
C LYS A 6 31.61 -21.03 28.81
N CYS A 7 30.78 -20.88 27.79
CA CYS A 7 29.48 -21.56 27.75
C CYS A 7 29.76 -23.07 27.74
N GLY A 8 29.41 -23.74 28.84
CA GLY A 8 29.53 -25.18 29.01
C GLY A 8 28.54 -25.90 28.12
N PHE A 9 28.99 -26.97 27.49
CA PHE A 9 28.17 -27.93 26.76
C PHE A 9 27.42 -28.77 27.80
N ASP A 10 26.27 -28.29 28.27
CA ASP A 10 25.29 -29.13 28.98
C ASP A 10 24.07 -29.33 28.09
N ALA A 11 23.81 -30.60 27.77
CA ALA A 11 22.87 -31.05 26.75
C ALA A 11 21.47 -31.30 27.34
N THR A 12 20.96 -30.41 28.19
CA THR A 12 19.61 -30.54 28.77
C THR A 12 18.82 -29.25 28.95
N ASP A 13 19.22 -28.13 28.33
CA ASP A 13 18.25 -27.04 28.15
C ASP A 13 17.36 -27.36 26.94
N ASP A 14 16.15 -27.81 27.27
CA ASP A 14 14.93 -27.72 26.46
C ASP A 14 14.67 -26.24 26.15
N CYS A 15 15.53 -25.66 25.30
CA CYS A 15 15.35 -24.34 24.71
C CYS A 15 14.21 -24.47 23.72
N GLY A 16 12.98 -24.36 24.23
CA GLY A 16 11.75 -24.32 23.46
C GLY A 16 11.97 -23.55 22.17
N GLU A 17 11.56 -24.19 21.07
CA GLU A 17 11.59 -23.68 19.71
C GLU A 17 11.01 -22.25 19.71
N VAL A 18 11.87 -21.23 19.75
CA VAL A 18 11.43 -19.83 19.66
C VAL A 18 10.78 -19.71 18.28
N ASP A 19 9.45 -19.53 18.30
CA ASP A 19 8.56 -19.69 17.16
C ASP A 19 9.14 -19.01 15.92
N SER A 20 9.34 -19.80 14.86
CA SER A 20 10.02 -19.40 13.62
C SER A 20 9.45 -18.14 12.95
N LEU A 21 8.23 -17.74 13.35
CA LEU A 21 7.52 -16.55 12.91
C LEU A 21 8.16 -15.24 13.37
N ASP A 22 8.84 -15.18 14.52
CA ASP A 22 9.47 -13.94 15.00
C ASP A 22 10.67 -13.48 14.14
N LYS A 23 11.13 -14.34 13.21
CA LYS A 23 12.20 -14.03 12.24
C LYS A 23 11.67 -13.45 10.93
N LEU A 24 10.37 -13.46 10.71
CA LEU A 24 9.77 -12.97 9.46
C LEU A 24 9.73 -11.44 9.46
N LEU A 25 9.98 -10.84 8.30
CA LEU A 25 9.81 -9.41 8.08
C LEU A 25 8.31 -9.07 8.12
N TRP A 26 7.98 -7.83 8.49
CA TRP A 26 6.57 -7.41 8.65
C TRP A 26 5.69 -7.73 7.43
N TRP A 27 6.22 -7.60 6.21
CA TRP A 27 5.47 -7.83 4.97
C TRP A 27 5.28 -9.32 4.64
N GLN A 28 6.07 -10.21 5.24
CA GLN A 28 5.94 -11.66 5.08
C GLN A 28 4.77 -12.22 5.91
N GLN A 29 4.32 -11.47 6.91
CA GLN A 29 3.23 -11.85 7.81
C GLN A 29 1.98 -10.99 7.64
N ALA A 30 2.06 -9.93 6.82
CA ALA A 30 0.99 -8.96 6.67
C ALA A 30 -0.22 -9.51 5.92
N ASN A 31 -1.42 -9.26 6.44
CA ASN A 31 -2.67 -9.40 5.71
C ASN A 31 -2.85 -8.20 4.78
N ILE A 32 -2.84 -8.45 3.47
CA ILE A 32 -2.95 -7.41 2.44
C ILE A 32 -4.37 -7.40 1.87
N TYR A 33 -4.98 -6.22 1.80
CA TYR A 33 -6.27 -6.00 1.16
C TYR A 33 -6.09 -5.12 -0.07
N GLN A 34 -6.44 -5.63 -1.24
CA GLN A 34 -6.41 -4.84 -2.48
C GLN A 34 -7.74 -4.11 -2.68
N VAL A 35 -7.66 -2.81 -2.96
CA VAL A 35 -8.79 -1.92 -3.22
C VAL A 35 -8.75 -1.49 -4.67
N LEU A 36 -9.79 -1.87 -5.43
CA LEU A 36 -10.08 -1.25 -6.72
C LEU A 36 -10.87 0.05 -6.47
N VAL A 37 -10.17 1.19 -6.46
CA VAL A 37 -10.71 2.49 -5.98
C VAL A 37 -12.02 2.84 -6.67
N GLN A 38 -12.07 2.74 -8.00
CA GLN A 38 -13.24 3.08 -8.81
C GLN A 38 -14.53 2.33 -8.43
N SER A 39 -14.42 1.16 -7.80
CA SER A 39 -15.59 0.31 -7.46
C SER A 39 -15.79 0.14 -5.95
N PHE A 40 -15.02 0.84 -5.12
CA PHE A 40 -15.02 0.60 -3.68
C PHE A 40 -16.04 1.45 -2.93
N GLN A 41 -15.90 2.78 -2.96
CA GLN A 41 -16.84 3.71 -2.33
C GLN A 41 -16.79 5.08 -3.00
N ASP A 42 -17.95 5.52 -3.48
CA ASP A 42 -18.23 6.84 -4.02
C ASP A 42 -18.65 7.78 -2.88
N THR A 43 -18.03 8.97 -2.81
CA THR A 43 -18.32 10.00 -1.79
C THR A 43 -18.98 11.26 -2.34
N ASP A 44 -18.99 11.47 -3.66
CA ASP A 44 -19.52 12.68 -4.30
C ASP A 44 -20.80 12.45 -5.12
N GLY A 45 -21.18 11.18 -5.31
CA GLY A 45 -22.39 10.74 -5.98
C GLY A 45 -22.29 10.67 -7.50
N ASP A 46 -21.08 10.69 -8.08
CA ASP A 46 -20.87 10.57 -9.53
C ASP A 46 -20.98 9.11 -10.05
N GLY A 47 -21.10 8.14 -9.15
CA GLY A 47 -21.21 6.71 -9.43
C GLY A 47 -19.88 5.97 -9.52
N LYS A 48 -18.75 6.62 -9.18
CA LYS A 48 -17.42 6.01 -9.15
C LYS A 48 -16.80 6.21 -7.78
N GLY A 49 -16.06 5.20 -7.34
CA GLY A 49 -15.31 5.31 -6.10
C GLY A 49 -14.10 6.22 -6.23
N ASP A 50 -13.76 6.87 -5.12
CA ASP A 50 -12.73 7.90 -5.03
C ASP A 50 -11.79 7.66 -3.82
N ILE A 51 -10.73 8.48 -3.72
CA ILE A 51 -9.72 8.35 -2.66
C ILE A 51 -10.33 8.60 -1.28
N LEU A 52 -11.25 9.57 -1.15
CA LEU A 52 -11.89 9.88 0.12
C LEU A 52 -12.75 8.73 0.61
N GLY A 53 -13.38 7.97 -0.29
CA GLY A 53 -14.10 6.75 0.03
C GLY A 53 -13.20 5.67 0.65
N VAL A 54 -11.94 5.58 0.23
CA VAL A 54 -10.94 4.72 0.88
C VAL A 54 -10.60 5.25 2.27
N VAL A 55 -10.42 6.56 2.42
CA VAL A 55 -10.15 7.21 3.72
C VAL A 55 -11.26 6.95 4.73
N GLU A 56 -12.52 7.08 4.32
CA GLU A 56 -13.71 6.83 5.15
C GLU A 56 -13.81 5.37 5.65
N ARG A 57 -13.15 4.43 4.96
CA ARG A 57 -13.17 3.00 5.28
C ARG A 57 -11.90 2.50 5.95
N LEU A 58 -10.95 3.36 6.31
CA LEU A 58 -9.75 2.89 6.98
C LEU A 58 -10.04 2.16 8.31
N ASP A 59 -11.05 2.59 9.06
CA ASP A 59 -11.48 1.92 10.29
C ASP A 59 -12.12 0.54 10.02
N TYR A 60 -12.68 0.32 8.83
CA TYR A 60 -13.15 -1.00 8.40
C TYR A 60 -11.98 -1.97 8.19
N PHE A 61 -10.86 -1.53 7.58
CA PHE A 61 -9.67 -2.37 7.41
C PHE A 61 -9.04 -2.76 8.75
N VAL A 62 -8.98 -1.82 9.71
CA VAL A 62 -8.53 -2.10 11.08
C VAL A 62 -9.42 -3.15 11.74
N ALA A 63 -10.75 -2.99 11.65
CA ALA A 63 -11.70 -3.94 12.23
C ALA A 63 -11.61 -5.35 11.60
N LEU A 64 -11.25 -5.43 10.31
CA LEU A 64 -11.06 -6.68 9.59
C LEU A 64 -9.72 -7.37 9.90
N GLY A 65 -8.78 -6.68 10.57
CA GLY A 65 -7.44 -7.20 10.86
C GLY A 65 -6.47 -7.13 9.68
N ILE A 66 -6.67 -6.16 8.78
CA ILE A 66 -5.77 -5.90 7.66
C ILE A 66 -4.57 -5.08 8.13
N ASP A 67 -3.38 -5.42 7.62
CA ASP A 67 -2.13 -4.71 7.92
C ASP A 67 -1.75 -3.74 6.79
N VAL A 68 -2.07 -4.08 5.54
CA VAL A 68 -1.68 -3.31 4.35
C VAL A 68 -2.86 -3.11 3.42
N VAL A 69 -3.10 -1.86 3.01
CA VAL A 69 -4.04 -1.51 1.95
C VAL A 69 -3.25 -1.31 0.65
N TRP A 70 -3.54 -2.10 -0.38
CA TRP A 70 -2.97 -1.91 -1.72
C TRP A 70 -4.02 -1.29 -2.62
N VAL A 71 -3.81 -0.05 -3.07
CA VAL A 71 -4.75 0.63 -3.97
C VAL A 71 -4.35 0.39 -5.42
N SER A 72 -5.35 0.10 -6.28
CA SER A 72 -5.22 0.11 -7.73
C SER A 72 -4.68 1.46 -8.24
N PRO A 73 -4.20 1.56 -9.49
CA PRO A 73 -3.67 2.81 -10.02
C PRO A 73 -4.64 4.00 -9.87
N ILE A 74 -4.16 5.09 -9.27
CA ILE A 74 -4.90 6.34 -9.08
C ILE A 74 -4.31 7.51 -9.88
N TYR A 75 -3.33 7.24 -10.75
CA TYR A 75 -2.62 8.28 -11.50
C TYR A 75 -3.42 8.81 -12.69
N GLU A 76 -3.01 9.97 -13.20
CA GLU A 76 -3.58 10.55 -14.42
C GLU A 76 -3.51 9.55 -15.58
N SER A 77 -4.68 9.22 -16.14
CA SER A 77 -4.85 8.17 -17.13
C SER A 77 -6.05 8.48 -18.04
N PRO A 78 -5.99 8.15 -19.35
CA PRO A 78 -7.15 8.16 -20.25
C PRO A 78 -8.23 7.14 -19.89
N MET A 79 -7.96 6.24 -18.94
CA MET A 79 -8.89 5.21 -18.43
C MET A 79 -9.27 4.14 -19.47
N ALA A 80 -8.43 3.90 -20.49
CA ALA A 80 -8.67 2.84 -21.47
C ALA A 80 -8.47 1.44 -20.87
N ASP A 81 -7.66 1.32 -19.83
CA ASP A 81 -7.40 0.09 -19.06
C ASP A 81 -7.60 0.31 -17.56
N MET A 82 -8.67 1.03 -17.20
CA MET A 82 -9.05 1.31 -15.81
C MET A 82 -7.93 1.90 -14.93
N GLY A 83 -7.03 2.70 -15.53
CA GLY A 83 -5.94 3.37 -14.83
C GLY A 83 -4.56 2.72 -14.99
N TYR A 84 -4.46 1.53 -15.58
CA TYR A 84 -3.17 0.91 -15.88
C TYR A 84 -2.46 1.56 -17.09
N ASP A 85 -3.20 2.27 -17.95
CA ASP A 85 -2.69 3.15 -18.99
C ASP A 85 -2.31 4.54 -18.42
N ILE A 86 -1.19 4.61 -17.70
CA ILE A 86 -0.76 5.84 -16.98
C ILE A 86 -0.11 6.85 -17.94
N SER A 87 -0.56 8.11 -17.87
CA SER A 87 -0.04 9.23 -18.67
C SER A 87 0.90 10.17 -17.89
N ASP A 88 0.69 10.33 -16.59
CA ASP A 88 1.56 11.09 -15.69
C ASP A 88 1.59 10.45 -14.28
N TYR A 89 2.72 9.83 -13.94
CA TYR A 89 2.94 9.17 -12.64
C TYR A 89 3.02 10.13 -11.45
N ARG A 90 3.09 11.45 -11.69
CA ARG A 90 3.24 12.46 -10.63
C ARG A 90 1.93 13.16 -10.29
N LYS A 91 0.85 12.81 -10.99
CA LYS A 91 -0.48 13.38 -10.78
C LYS A 91 -1.49 12.29 -10.50
N VAL A 92 -2.48 12.65 -9.71
CA VAL A 92 -3.69 11.87 -9.48
C VAL A 92 -4.68 12.09 -10.60
N ASN A 93 -5.43 11.05 -10.96
CA ASN A 93 -6.57 11.18 -11.85
C ASN A 93 -7.65 12.04 -11.19
N PRO A 94 -8.12 13.13 -11.81
CA PRO A 94 -9.16 13.98 -11.24
C PRO A 94 -10.46 13.25 -10.91
N VAL A 95 -10.73 12.09 -11.54
CA VAL A 95 -11.86 11.22 -11.22
C VAL A 95 -11.78 10.64 -9.80
N TYR A 96 -10.58 10.50 -9.24
CA TYR A 96 -10.38 9.91 -7.91
C TYR A 96 -10.10 10.93 -6.81
N GLY A 97 -9.77 12.17 -7.16
CA GLY A 97 -9.49 13.25 -6.19
C GLY A 97 -8.27 14.09 -6.57
N THR A 98 -7.59 14.62 -5.57
CA THR A 98 -6.41 15.48 -5.74
C THR A 98 -5.15 14.89 -5.07
N MET A 99 -4.01 15.56 -5.24
CA MET A 99 -2.78 15.20 -4.53
C MET A 99 -2.93 15.37 -3.02
N GLU A 100 -3.70 16.36 -2.56
CA GLU A 100 -4.01 16.56 -1.15
C GLU A 100 -4.82 15.39 -0.57
N ASP A 101 -5.71 14.80 -1.35
CA ASP A 101 -6.47 13.61 -0.94
C ASP A 101 -5.56 12.38 -0.80
N VAL A 102 -4.53 12.24 -1.64
CA VAL A 102 -3.50 11.20 -1.48
C VAL A 102 -2.68 11.42 -0.22
N ASP A 103 -2.26 12.66 0.05
CA ASP A 103 -1.56 12.99 1.30
C ASP A 103 -2.41 12.68 2.53
N LEU A 104 -3.72 12.98 2.46
CA LEU A 104 -4.68 12.60 3.49
C LEU A 104 -4.77 11.09 3.66
N LEU A 105 -4.90 10.33 2.57
CA LEU A 105 -4.95 8.87 2.58
C LEU A 105 -3.71 8.27 3.25
N ILE A 106 -2.51 8.67 2.82
CA ILE A 106 -1.26 8.16 3.38
C ILE A 106 -1.17 8.48 4.88
N ARG A 107 -1.46 9.73 5.27
CA ARG A 107 -1.40 10.17 6.66
C ARG A 107 -2.38 9.42 7.55
N GLU A 108 -3.64 9.30 7.12
CA GLU A 108 -4.69 8.65 7.90
C GLU A 108 -4.54 7.13 7.95
N THR A 109 -3.95 6.52 6.92
CA THR A 109 -3.58 5.10 6.90
C THR A 109 -2.52 4.83 7.96
N HIS A 110 -1.41 5.56 7.92
CA HIS A 110 -0.33 5.40 8.90
C HIS A 110 -0.77 5.74 10.33
N ARG A 111 -1.67 6.72 10.52
CA ARG A 111 -2.22 7.06 11.85
C ARG A 111 -2.91 5.87 12.52
N ARG A 112 -3.44 4.93 11.73
CA ARG A 112 -4.12 3.71 12.20
C ARG A 112 -3.19 2.49 12.32
N GLY A 113 -1.89 2.67 12.10
CA GLY A 113 -0.92 1.57 12.09
C GLY A 113 -0.97 0.70 10.84
N LEU A 114 -1.85 1.03 9.89
CA LEU A 114 -1.90 0.39 8.57
C LEU A 114 -0.72 0.86 7.72
N LYS A 115 -0.38 0.07 6.71
CA LYS A 115 0.56 0.44 5.65
C LYS A 115 -0.20 0.57 4.32
N ILE A 116 0.37 1.31 3.38
CA ILE A 116 -0.20 1.49 2.05
C ILE A 116 0.78 1.09 0.95
N ILE A 117 0.29 0.43 -0.08
CA ILE A 117 0.99 0.19 -1.34
C ILE A 117 0.24 0.96 -2.43
N LEU A 118 0.96 1.78 -3.20
CA LEU A 118 0.46 2.34 -4.44
C LEU A 118 0.89 1.40 -5.58
N ASP A 119 -0.07 0.95 -6.39
CA ASP A 119 0.24 0.18 -7.59
C ASP A 119 1.09 1.03 -8.56
N ILE A 120 2.01 0.43 -9.30
CA ILE A 120 2.80 1.10 -10.34
C ILE A 120 2.99 0.13 -11.50
N ALA A 121 2.41 0.45 -12.65
CA ALA A 121 2.54 -0.33 -13.87
C ALA A 121 3.67 0.22 -14.76
N LEU A 122 4.89 -0.33 -14.66
CA LEU A 122 6.05 0.17 -15.43
C LEU A 122 6.26 -0.51 -16.79
N ASN A 123 5.53 -1.58 -17.08
CA ASN A 123 5.71 -2.33 -18.33
C ASN A 123 5.22 -1.54 -19.57
N HIS A 124 4.29 -0.61 -19.38
CA HIS A 124 3.73 0.21 -20.44
C HIS A 124 3.24 1.56 -19.88
N THR A 125 2.95 2.50 -20.77
CA THR A 125 2.33 3.80 -20.45
C THR A 125 1.16 4.06 -21.40
N ALA A 126 0.35 5.07 -21.10
CA ALA A 126 -0.63 5.60 -22.04
C ALA A 126 0.04 5.95 -23.38
N TRP A 127 -0.75 5.91 -24.45
CA TRP A 127 -0.31 6.37 -25.77
C TRP A 127 -0.18 7.91 -25.81
N ASP A 128 -1.03 8.61 -25.06
CA ASP A 128 -1.01 10.07 -24.87
C ASP A 128 -0.23 10.41 -23.60
N VAL A 129 1.08 10.24 -23.67
CA VAL A 129 2.02 10.63 -22.63
C VAL A 129 2.52 12.04 -22.94
N SER A 130 2.37 12.95 -21.98
CA SER A 130 3.03 14.25 -22.05
C SER A 130 4.53 14.02 -22.26
N MET A 131 5.13 14.58 -23.31
CA MET A 131 6.56 14.41 -23.62
C MET A 131 7.49 14.89 -22.49
N ASP A 132 6.96 15.67 -21.53
CA ASP A 132 7.68 16.13 -20.35
C ASP A 132 7.85 15.02 -19.29
N SER A 133 7.02 13.97 -19.29
CA SER A 133 7.11 12.88 -18.29
C SER A 133 8.18 11.82 -18.61
N ILE A 134 8.61 11.70 -19.87
CA ILE A 134 9.54 10.67 -20.35
C ILE A 134 11.00 11.18 -20.44
N ARG A 135 11.22 12.48 -20.53
CA ARG A 135 12.57 13.07 -20.63
C ARG A 135 13.18 13.30 -19.24
N GLN A 136 13.68 12.25 -18.62
CA GLN A 136 14.67 12.32 -17.54
C GLN A 136 15.96 11.59 -17.97
#